data_AF-A0A7J6KQ69-F1
#
_entry.id   AF-A0A7J6KQ69-F1
#
_cell.length_a   1.000
_cell.length_b   1.000
_cell.length_c   1.000
_cell.angle_alpha   90.00
_cell.angle_beta   90.00
_cell.angle_gamma   90.00
#
_symmetry.space_group_name_H-M   'P 1'
#
loop_
_entity.id
_entity.type
_entity.pdbx_description
1 polymer ?
#
loop_
_entity_poly.entity_id
_entity_poly.type
_entity_poly.pdbx_seq_one_letter_code
_entity_poly.pdbx_strand_id
1 'polypeptide(L)'
;VAFTHAPPQLKAVASAVNLCFMAIANALSAVLFQIASPWLPNFDFSKPEESVIGSHYDYYYYVLIGICLFGAACCLLTVPYYRRVHAVAMARQKSEYDGGLDL
;
A
#
# COMPACT_ATOMS: atom_id res chain seq x y z
N VAL A 1 4.47 1.23 12.63
CA VAL A 1 3.02 0.88 12.78
C VAL A 1 2.76 -0.62 12.59
N ALA A 2 3.33 -1.29 11.59
CA ALA A 2 3.17 -2.75 11.40
C ALA A 2 3.64 -3.59 12.61
N PHE A 3 4.66 -3.13 13.34
CA PHE A 3 5.18 -3.81 14.54
C PHE A 3 4.39 -3.51 15.83
N THR A 4 3.48 -2.54 15.81
CA THR A 4 2.77 -2.07 17.01
C THR A 4 1.56 -2.95 17.32
N HIS A 5 0.99 -3.62 16.31
CA HIS A 5 -0.22 -4.44 16.44
C HIS A 5 0.01 -5.94 16.18
N ALA A 6 1.23 -6.34 15.82
CA ALA A 6 1.57 -7.75 15.60
C ALA A 6 2.00 -8.43 16.91
N PRO A 7 1.54 -9.66 17.20
CA PRO A 7 2.05 -10.45 18.33
C PRO A 7 3.58 -10.59 18.24
N PRO A 8 4.32 -10.62 19.37
CA PRO A 8 5.79 -10.66 19.38
C PRO A 8 6.38 -11.77 18.51
N GLN A 9 5.69 -12.91 18.43
CA GLN A 9 6.08 -14.10 17.68
C GLN A 9 5.93 -13.95 16.15
N LEU A 10 5.15 -12.98 15.67
CA LEU A 10 4.83 -12.78 14.25
C LEU A 10 5.38 -11.47 13.66
N LYS A 11 6.28 -10.78 14.37
CA LYS A 11 6.89 -9.53 13.90
C LYS A 11 7.68 -9.71 12.59
N ALA A 12 8.36 -10.84 12.41
CA ALA A 12 9.06 -11.18 11.17
C ALA A 12 8.08 -11.31 9.98
N VAL A 13 6.91 -11.92 10.21
CA VAL A 13 5.87 -12.06 9.20
C VAL A 13 5.27 -10.70 8.82
N ALA A 14 5.04 -9.82 9.80
CA ALA A 14 4.59 -8.46 9.55
C ALA A 14 5.59 -7.65 8.69
N SER A 15 6.89 -7.85 8.91
CA SER A 15 7.94 -7.24 8.08
C SER A 15 7.98 -7.79 6.66
N ALA A 16 7.84 -9.12 6.50
CA ALA A 16 7.79 -9.77 5.20
C ALA A 16 6.59 -9.28 4.37
N VAL A 17 5.42 -9.17 5.00
CA VAL A 17 4.21 -8.62 4.37
C VAL A 17 4.45 -7.18 3.89
N ASN A 18 5.09 -6.34 4.70
CA ASN A 18 5.43 -4.97 4.30
C ASN A 18 6.37 -4.92 3.09
N LEU A 19 7.37 -5.81 3.02
CA LEU A 19 8.25 -5.94 1.86
C LEU A 19 7.49 -6.41 0.60
N CYS A 20 6.58 -7.37 0.75
CA CYS A 20 5.73 -7.82 -0.36
C CYS A 20 4.87 -6.68 -0.91
N PHE A 21 4.30 -5.84 -0.06
CA PHE A 21 3.57 -4.65 -0.51
C PHE A 21 4.45 -3.66 -1.27
N MET A 22 5.70 -3.45 -0.85
CA MET A 22 6.66 -2.64 -1.61
C MET A 22 6.99 -3.24 -2.98
N ALA A 23 7.17 -4.56 -3.06
CA ALA A 23 7.41 -5.24 -4.34
C ALA A 23 6.19 -5.13 -5.27
N ILE A 24 4.98 -5.28 -4.74
CA ILE A 24 3.73 -5.10 -5.49
C ILE A 24 3.60 -3.65 -5.97
N ALA A 25 3.94 -2.66 -5.14
CA ALA A 25 3.90 -1.25 -5.54
C ALA A 25 4.88 -0.95 -6.69
N ASN A 26 6.07 -1.55 -6.68
CA ASN A 26 7.03 -1.42 -7.78
C ASN A 26 6.52 -2.08 -9.08
N ALA A 27 5.93 -3.28 -8.98
CA ALA A 27 5.33 -3.94 -10.14
C ALA A 27 4.13 -3.14 -10.70
N LEU A 28 3.29 -2.59 -9.82
CA LEU A 28 2.16 -1.73 -10.20
C LEU A 28 2.65 -0.46 -10.90
N SER A 29 3.76 0.12 -10.44
CA SER A 29 4.36 1.29 -11.08
C SER A 29 4.82 0.97 -12.51
N ALA A 30 5.43 -0.19 -12.74
CA ALA A 30 5.83 -0.62 -14.09
C ALA A 30 4.62 -0.83 -15.01
N VAL A 31 3.54 -1.42 -14.50
CA VAL A 31 2.29 -1.60 -15.27
C VAL A 31 1.64 -0.25 -15.59
N LEU A 32 1.62 0.69 -14.63
CA LEU A 32 1.09 2.04 -14.85
C LEU A 32 1.87 2.78 -15.94
N PHE A 33 3.20 2.64 -15.98
CA PHE A 33 4.00 3.19 -17.06
C PHE A 33 3.69 2.55 -18.42
N GLN A 34 3.43 1.24 -18.48
CA GLN A 34 3.00 0.60 -19.73
C GLN A 34 1.64 1.09 -20.21
N ILE A 35 0.67 1.26 -19.30
CA ILE A 35 -0.65 1.81 -19.62
C ILE A 35 -0.56 3.28 -20.04
N ALA A 36 0.37 4.04 -19.45
CA ALA A 36 0.62 5.44 -19.78
C ALA A 36 1.54 5.65 -20.98
N SER A 37 2.14 4.58 -21.53
CA SER A 37 2.95 4.59 -22.76
C SER A 37 2.29 5.33 -23.95
N PRO A 38 0.97 5.26 -24.20
CA PRO A 38 0.33 6.01 -25.28
C PRO A 38 0.29 7.53 -25.03
N TRP A 39 0.38 7.96 -23.76
CA TRP A 39 0.35 9.37 -23.35
C TRP A 39 1.76 9.97 -23.16
N LEU A 40 2.78 9.11 -23.16
CA LEU A 40 4.18 9.44 -22.96
C LEU A 40 4.95 9.00 -24.22
N PRO A 41 5.06 9.85 -25.25
CA PRO A 41 5.87 9.53 -26.42
C PRO A 41 7.29 9.16 -25.98
N ASN A 42 7.84 8.10 -26.58
CA ASN A 42 9.20 7.63 -26.30
C ASN A 42 10.17 8.81 -26.37
N PHE A 43 10.93 9.01 -25.30
CA PHE A 43 11.87 10.12 -25.20
C PHE A 43 12.97 9.95 -26.25
N ASP A 44 12.93 10.76 -27.31
CA ASP A 44 13.94 10.73 -28.36
C ASP A 44 15.13 11.62 -27.94
N PHE A 45 16.25 10.97 -27.64
CA PHE A 45 17.50 11.63 -27.27
C PHE A 45 18.05 12.56 -28.35
N SER A 46 17.64 12.38 -29.61
CA SER A 46 18.05 13.25 -30.73
C SER A 46 17.21 14.52 -30.85
N LYS A 47 16.02 14.55 -30.23
CA LYS A 47 15.08 15.68 -30.23
C LYS A 47 14.36 15.81 -28.88
N PRO A 48 15.06 16.26 -27.83
CA PRO A 48 14.52 16.33 -26.48
C PRO A 48 13.34 17.30 -26.36
N GLU A 49 13.35 18.38 -27.14
CA GLU A 49 12.31 19.42 -27.10
C GLU A 49 10.97 18.98 -27.73
N GLU A 50 10.97 18.21 -28.82
CA GLU A 50 9.73 17.63 -29.37
C GLU A 50 9.14 16.53 -28.45
N SER A 51 10.01 15.81 -27.73
CA SER A 51 9.61 14.73 -26.80
C SER A 51 8.90 15.25 -25.53
N VAL A 52 9.21 16.47 -25.10
CA VAL A 52 8.63 17.10 -23.89
C VAL A 52 7.36 17.89 -24.21
N ILE A 53 7.26 18.50 -25.40
CA ILE A 53 6.11 19.36 -25.76
C ILE A 53 4.84 18.53 -26.04
N GLY A 54 4.98 17.30 -26.52
CA GLY A 54 3.86 16.38 -26.79
C GLY A 54 3.49 15.44 -25.64
N SER A 55 4.22 15.45 -24.52
CA SER A 55 4.01 14.52 -23.42
C SER A 55 3.07 15.11 -22.36
N HIS A 56 1.91 14.47 -22.20
CA HIS A 56 0.94 14.88 -21.18
C HIS A 56 1.20 14.16 -19.85
N TYR A 57 2.34 14.47 -19.22
CA TYR A 57 2.68 13.96 -17.87
C TYR A 57 1.59 14.28 -16.84
N ASP A 58 0.81 15.34 -17.04
CA ASP A 58 -0.31 15.71 -16.18
C ASP A 58 -1.35 14.58 -16.03
N TYR A 59 -1.69 13.88 -17.13
CA TYR A 59 -2.65 12.77 -17.06
C TYR A 59 -2.14 11.59 -16.24
N TYR A 60 -0.84 11.30 -16.33
CA TYR A 60 -0.20 10.29 -15.49
C TYR A 60 -0.32 10.63 -14.00
N TYR A 61 -0.08 11.89 -13.63
CA TYR A 61 -0.23 12.34 -12.24
C TYR A 61 -1.69 12.35 -11.77
N TYR A 62 -2.66 12.71 -12.62
CA TYR A 62 -4.08 12.61 -12.28
C TYR A 62 -4.52 11.16 -12.01
N VAL A 63 -4.03 10.19 -12.80
CA VAL A 63 -4.28 8.76 -12.56
C VAL A 63 -3.65 8.31 -11.24
N LEU A 64 -2.42 8.74 -10.97
CA LEU A 64 -1.73 8.43 -9.70
C LEU A 64 -2.52 8.97 -8.50
N ILE A 65 -2.96 10.22 -8.57
CA ILE A 65 -3.80 10.86 -7.53
C ILE A 65 -5.09 10.06 -7.35
N GLY A 66 -5.76 9.66 -8.44
CA GLY A 66 -6.98 8.85 -8.39
C GLY A 66 -6.78 7.52 -7.66
N ILE A 67 -5.67 6.81 -7.95
CA ILE A 67 -5.33 5.55 -7.28
C ILE A 67 -5.05 5.78 -5.80
N CYS A 68 -4.35 6.85 -5.44
CA CYS A 68 -4.09 7.21 -4.05
C CYS A 68 -5.38 7.52 -3.28
N LEU A 69 -6.30 8.30 -3.88
CA LEU A 69 -7.59 8.62 -3.28
C LEU A 69 -8.46 7.37 -3.10
N PHE A 70 -8.49 6.49 -4.10
CA PHE A 70 -9.20 5.21 -4.00
C PHE A 70 -8.60 4.32 -2.89
N GLY A 71 -7.27 4.23 -2.82
CA GLY A 71 -6.57 3.51 -1.76
C GLY A 71 -6.90 4.07 -0.37
N ALA A 72 -6.88 5.40 -0.22
CA ALA A 72 -7.25 6.07 1.02
C ALA A 72 -8.70 5.77 1.43
N ALA A 73 -9.65 5.80 0.48
CA ALA A 73 -11.04 5.45 0.75
C ALA A 73 -11.19 3.99 1.22
N CYS A 74 -10.52 3.04 0.56
CA CYS A 74 -10.48 1.64 0.98
C CYS A 74 -9.87 1.46 2.38
N CYS A 75 -8.81 2.20 2.70
CA CYS A 75 -8.24 2.22 4.06
C CYS A 75 -9.26 2.71 5.09
N LEU A 76 -10.00 3.79 4.80
CA LEU A 76 -11.02 4.32 5.69
C LEU A 76 -12.18 3.34 5.91
N LEU A 77 -12.62 2.65 4.84
CA LEU A 77 -13.69 1.64 4.92
C LEU A 77 -13.29 0.42 5.76
N THR A 78 -12.00 0.09 5.83
CA THR A 78 -11.51 -1.06 6.61
C THR A 78 -11.26 -0.73 8.09
N VAL A 79 -11.22 0.54 8.48
CA VAL A 79 -11.10 0.98 9.90
C VAL A 79 -12.14 0.34 10.84
N PRO A 80 -13.47 0.36 10.57
CA PRO A 80 -14.45 -0.22 11.48
C PRO A 80 -14.26 -1.73 11.67
N TYR A 81 -13.91 -2.44 10.60
CA TYR A 81 -13.59 -3.87 10.65
C TYR A 81 -12.33 -4.13 11.49
N TYR A 82 -11.28 -3.33 11.26
CA TYR A 82 -10.03 -3.40 12.02
C TYR A 82 -10.27 -3.20 13.52
N ARG A 83 -11.10 -2.21 13.92
CA ARG A 83 -11.42 -1.96 15.33
C ARG A 83 -12.14 -3.13 15.99
N ARG A 84 -13.05 -3.81 15.29
CA ARG A 84 -13.73 -5.02 15.80
C ARG A 84 -12.76 -6.17 16.03
N VAL A 85 -11.90 -6.46 15.05
CA VAL A 85 -10.90 -7.53 15.15
C VAL A 85 -9.89 -7.23 16.25
N HIS A 86 -9.44 -5.98 16.36
CA HIS A 86 -8.50 -5.56 17.40
C HIS A 86 -9.09 -5.71 18.81
N ALA A 87 -10.36 -5.34 19.01
CA ALA A 87 -11.03 -5.52 20.30
C ALA A 87 -11.13 -7.00 20.71
N VAL A 88 -11.46 -7.89 19.77
CA VAL A 88 -11.51 -9.35 20.02
C VAL A 88 -10.12 -9.90 20.32
N ALA A 89 -9.08 -9.46 19.61
CA ALA A 89 -7.71 -9.89 19.85
C ALA A 89 -7.21 -9.49 21.25
N MET A 90 -7.49 -8.24 21.68
CA MET A 90 -7.15 -7.75 23.02
C MET A 90 -7.91 -8.51 24.12
N ALA A 91 -9.19 -8.84 23.89
CA ALA A 91 -9.99 -9.62 24.84
C ALA A 91 -9.43 -11.04 25.04
N ARG A 92 -8.95 -11.70 23.96
CA ARG A 92 -8.30 -13.01 24.03
C ARG A 92 -6.98 -12.96 24.81
N GLN A 93 -6.13 -11.96 24.52
CA GLN A 93 -4.88 -11.79 25.25
C GLN A 93 -5.10 -11.57 26.75
N LYS A 94 -6.14 -10.81 27.13
CA LYS A 94 -6.49 -10.61 28.54
C LYS A 94 -6.97 -11.90 29.22
N SER A 95 -7.82 -12.67 28.55
CA SER A 95 -8.31 -13.96 29.07
C SER A 95 -7.19 -14.98 29.30
N GLU A 96 -6.18 -15.01 28.44
CA GLU A 96 -5.04 -15.93 28.57
C GLU A 96 -4.10 -15.52 29.71
N TYR A 97 -3.96 -14.21 29.96
CA TYR A 97 -3.23 -13.69 31.12
C TYR A 97 -3.94 -13.95 32.46
N ASP A 98 -5.24 -13.67 32.53
CA ASP A 98 -6.03 -13.85 33.75
C ASP A 98 -6.20 -15.35 34.10
N GLY A 99 -6.32 -16.24 33.11
CA GLY A 99 -6.39 -17.70 33.34
C GLY A 99 -5.03 -18.38 33.63
N GLY A 100 -3.91 -17.69 33.40
CA GLY A 100 -2.57 -18.16 33.75
C GLY A 100 -2.15 -17.84 35.19
N LEU A 101 -2.96 -17.09 35.94
CA LEU A 101 -2.73 -16.70 37.34
C LEU A 101 -3.37 -17.65 38.36
N ASP A 102 -4.15 -18.64 37.89
CA ASP A 102 -4.84 -19.66 38.71
C ASP A 102 -4.09 -21.01 38.79
N LEU A 103 -2.81 -21.06 38.38
CA LEU A 103 -1.87 -22.19 38.49
C LEU A 103 -0.62 -21.78 39.27
#